data_AF-A0A922SL99-F1
#
_entry.id   AF-A0A922SL99-F1
#
_cell.length_a   1.000
_cell.length_b   1.000
_cell.length_c   1.000
_cell.angle_alpha   90.00
_cell.angle_beta   90.00
_cell.angle_gamma   90.00
#
_symmetry.space_group_name_H-M   'P 1'
#
loop_
_entity.id
_entity.type
_entity.pdbx_description
1 polymer ?
#
loop_
_entity_poly.entity_id
_entity_poly.type
_entity_poly.pdbx_seq_one_letter_code
_entity_poly.pdbx_strand_id
1 'polypeptide(L)'
;MVEVKINDEVKVGGNNPCFIIAEVGQNHQGDIEIAKKLIKAAKDAGANCVKFQKTCLKEKFTKKYLERPYDNPNSWGKTYGEHKRHLEFSESQYRELFKYAHEVGILCTASAMDMVSFDFLVNMKVPFIKIGSGDSNNLLFLKYAASKQVPLIISTGMVDKSAVKTIYDIISAQHKNFCLLHCISAYPVPYEDCNLTVIQDYMNTFDIPIGYSGQEIGTAVALASVALGAKASC
;
A
#
# COMPACT_ATOMS: atom_id res chain seq x y z
N MET A 1 4.16 23.18 -7.43
CA MET A 1 3.57 21.82 -7.55
C MET A 1 3.79 21.09 -6.24
N VAL A 2 2.84 20.26 -5.81
CA VAL A 2 2.84 19.66 -4.47
C VAL A 2 3.68 18.39 -4.45
N GLU A 3 4.37 18.14 -3.34
CA GLU A 3 5.29 17.02 -3.15
C GLU A 3 5.04 16.35 -1.80
N VAL A 4 5.23 15.03 -1.75
CA VAL A 4 5.27 14.21 -0.54
C VAL A 4 6.72 13.80 -0.30
N LYS A 5 7.23 14.10 0.90
CA LYS A 5 8.58 13.74 1.31
C LYS A 5 8.57 12.33 1.89
N ILE A 6 9.14 11.38 1.14
CA ILE A 6 9.26 9.97 1.55
C ILE A 6 10.48 9.80 2.47
N ASN A 7 11.59 10.43 2.14
CA ASN A 7 12.75 10.61 3.03
C ASN A 7 13.52 11.87 2.59
N ASP A 8 14.75 12.06 3.05
CA ASP A 8 15.56 13.24 2.70
C ASP A 8 15.94 13.31 1.22
N GLU A 9 15.98 12.19 0.52
CA GLU A 9 16.45 12.08 -0.87
C GLU A 9 15.30 11.86 -1.86
N VAL A 10 14.19 11.28 -1.40
CA VAL A 10 13.09 10.82 -2.24
C VAL A 10 11.83 11.64 -1.99
N LYS A 11 11.31 12.20 -3.09
CA LYS A 11 10.07 12.95 -3.12
C LYS A 11 9.13 12.40 -4.19
N VAL A 12 7.84 12.40 -3.89
CA VAL A 12 6.76 11.96 -4.79
C VAL A 12 5.92 13.17 -5.16
N GLY A 13 5.59 13.33 -6.44
CA GLY A 13 4.88 14.51 -6.92
C GLY A 13 5.77 15.51 -7.64
N GLY A 14 5.26 16.71 -7.90
CA GLY A 14 6.01 17.72 -8.65
C GLY A 14 6.51 17.24 -10.01
N ASN A 15 7.73 17.64 -10.36
CA ASN A 15 8.44 17.22 -11.58
C ASN A 15 9.27 15.93 -11.39
N ASN A 16 9.15 15.27 -10.23
CA ASN A 16 9.89 14.04 -9.97
C ASN A 16 9.34 12.89 -10.83
N PRO A 17 10.19 11.90 -11.18
CA PRO A 17 9.73 10.67 -11.81
C PRO A 17 8.62 9.98 -11.00
N CYS A 18 7.76 9.22 -11.67
CA CYS A 18 6.76 8.43 -10.97
C CYS A 18 7.43 7.42 -10.03
N PHE A 19 6.96 7.37 -8.79
CA PHE A 19 7.47 6.48 -7.77
C PHE A 19 6.82 5.09 -7.87
N ILE A 20 7.62 4.10 -8.25
CA ILE A 20 7.18 2.73 -8.49
C ILE A 20 7.35 1.89 -7.23
N ILE A 21 6.23 1.33 -6.76
CA ILE A 21 6.14 0.47 -5.59
C ILE A 21 5.84 -0.95 -6.08
N ALA A 22 6.78 -1.88 -5.88
CA ALA A 22 6.55 -3.29 -6.12
C ALA A 22 5.80 -3.92 -4.93
N GLU A 23 4.53 -4.28 -5.12
CA GLU A 23 3.76 -5.00 -4.11
C GLU A 23 4.24 -6.45 -3.99
N VAL A 24 5.01 -6.73 -2.94
CA VAL A 24 5.32 -8.10 -2.53
C VAL A 24 4.08 -8.72 -1.89
N GLY A 25 3.31 -7.94 -1.13
CA GLY A 25 2.05 -8.37 -0.54
C GLY A 25 2.23 -9.64 0.30
N GLN A 26 1.50 -10.69 -0.09
CA GLN A 26 1.63 -12.04 0.50
C GLN A 26 2.21 -13.07 -0.50
N ASN A 27 2.79 -12.62 -1.62
CA ASN A 27 3.36 -13.49 -2.66
C ASN A 27 4.58 -14.28 -2.20
N HIS A 28 5.13 -13.93 -1.02
CA HIS A 28 6.20 -14.65 -0.35
C HIS A 28 5.73 -15.96 0.34
N GLN A 29 4.41 -16.19 0.46
CA GLN A 29 3.85 -17.44 0.97
C GLN A 29 4.34 -17.82 2.39
N GLY A 30 4.64 -16.83 3.23
CA GLY A 30 5.21 -17.06 4.58
C GLY A 30 6.70 -17.42 4.60
N ASP A 31 7.37 -17.51 3.44
CA ASP A 31 8.78 -17.87 3.32
C ASP A 31 9.67 -16.62 3.17
N ILE A 32 10.64 -16.48 4.08
CA ILE A 32 11.55 -15.35 4.12
C ILE A 32 12.53 -15.32 2.94
N GLU A 33 12.93 -16.48 2.43
CA GLU A 33 13.85 -16.59 1.29
C GLU A 33 13.12 -16.27 -0.02
N ILE A 34 11.83 -16.62 -0.14
CA ILE A 34 11.00 -16.14 -1.25
C ILE A 34 10.86 -14.61 -1.15
N ALA A 35 10.60 -14.05 0.03
CA ALA A 35 10.54 -12.61 0.22
C ALA A 35 11.84 -11.90 -0.19
N LYS A 36 13.02 -12.40 0.21
CA LYS A 36 14.32 -11.86 -0.23
C LYS A 36 14.50 -11.90 -1.75
N LYS A 37 14.12 -13.01 -2.40
CA LYS A 37 14.14 -13.12 -3.88
C LYS A 37 13.24 -12.07 -4.53
N LEU A 38 12.03 -11.84 -4.01
CA LEU A 38 11.11 -10.82 -4.50
C LEU A 38 11.66 -9.41 -4.31
N ILE A 39 12.29 -9.12 -3.17
CA ILE A 39 12.98 -7.84 -2.92
C ILE A 39 14.06 -7.59 -3.97
N LYS A 40 14.93 -8.60 -4.21
CA LYS A 40 16.01 -8.48 -5.19
C LYS A 40 15.49 -8.31 -6.61
N ALA A 41 14.46 -9.07 -6.99
CA ALA A 41 13.83 -8.95 -8.30
C ALA A 41 13.24 -7.55 -8.53
N ALA A 42 12.57 -6.97 -7.53
CA ALA A 42 12.04 -5.61 -7.62
C ALA A 42 13.16 -4.57 -7.78
N LYS A 43 14.28 -4.72 -7.06
CA LYS A 43 15.46 -3.86 -7.21
C LYS A 43 16.05 -3.96 -8.61
N ASP A 44 16.21 -5.18 -9.13
CA ASP A 44 16.80 -5.41 -10.46
C ASP A 44 15.91 -4.89 -11.59
N ALA A 45 14.58 -4.91 -11.38
CA ALA A 45 13.62 -4.29 -12.29
C ALA A 45 13.58 -2.75 -12.21
N GLY A 46 14.28 -2.14 -11.25
CA GLY A 46 14.34 -0.68 -11.08
C GLY A 46 13.19 -0.07 -10.28
N ALA A 47 12.47 -0.87 -9.49
CA ALA A 47 11.46 -0.33 -8.57
C ALA A 47 12.11 0.58 -7.51
N ASN A 48 11.40 1.63 -7.09
CA ASN A 48 11.89 2.53 -6.06
C ASN A 48 11.71 1.95 -4.65
N CYS A 49 10.65 1.16 -4.46
CA CYS A 49 10.29 0.59 -3.17
C CYS A 49 9.64 -0.79 -3.31
N VAL A 50 9.87 -1.66 -2.34
CA VAL A 50 9.08 -2.89 -2.13
C VAL A 50 8.09 -2.69 -0.98
N LYS A 51 6.90 -3.27 -1.12
CA LYS A 51 5.83 -3.14 -0.12
C LYS A 51 5.30 -4.50 0.34
N PHE A 52 5.21 -4.67 1.66
CA PHE A 52 4.59 -5.81 2.34
C PHE A 52 3.21 -5.46 2.92
N GLN A 53 2.61 -6.37 3.68
CA GLN A 53 1.37 -6.13 4.42
C GLN A 53 1.53 -6.52 5.89
N LYS A 54 1.29 -5.58 6.81
CA LYS A 54 1.33 -5.84 8.25
C LYS A 54 -0.09 -5.83 8.81
N THR A 55 -0.44 -6.94 9.48
CA THR A 55 -1.75 -7.09 10.14
C THR A 55 -1.59 -7.63 11.56
N CYS A 56 -2.35 -7.06 12.49
CA CYS A 56 -2.64 -7.67 13.79
C CYS A 56 -3.99 -8.37 13.65
N LEU A 57 -3.96 -9.69 13.49
CA LEU A 57 -5.16 -10.45 13.14
C LEU A 57 -6.31 -10.31 14.15
N LYS A 58 -5.98 -10.14 15.44
CA LYS A 58 -6.96 -9.95 16.52
C LYS A 58 -7.67 -8.59 16.46
N GLU A 59 -6.98 -7.57 15.97
CA GLU A 59 -7.55 -6.22 15.78
C GLU A 59 -8.33 -6.14 14.48
N LYS A 60 -7.82 -6.78 13.43
CA LYS A 60 -8.40 -6.70 12.08
C LYS A 60 -9.67 -7.53 11.92
N PHE A 61 -9.71 -8.72 12.51
CA PHE A 61 -10.74 -9.71 12.22
C PHE A 61 -11.46 -10.17 13.48
N THR A 62 -12.77 -10.38 13.37
CA THR A 62 -13.53 -11.04 14.43
C THR A 62 -13.10 -12.50 14.56
N LYS A 63 -13.25 -13.07 15.76
CA LYS A 63 -12.98 -14.49 16.03
C LYS A 63 -13.72 -15.40 15.03
N LYS A 64 -15.01 -15.15 14.81
CA LYS A 64 -15.85 -15.90 13.85
C LYS A 64 -15.26 -15.86 12.42
N TYR A 65 -14.72 -14.73 12.00
CA TYR A 65 -14.13 -14.60 10.67
C TYR A 65 -12.81 -15.37 10.54
N LEU A 66 -11.98 -15.37 11.60
CA LEU A 66 -10.74 -16.15 11.63
C LEU A 66 -10.99 -17.67 11.67
N GLU A 67 -12.08 -18.11 12.29
CA GLU A 67 -12.45 -19.53 12.39
C GLU A 67 -13.18 -20.05 11.14
N ARG A 68 -13.50 -19.18 10.17
CA ARG A 68 -14.19 -19.62 8.94
C ARG A 68 -13.35 -20.67 8.20
N PRO A 69 -13.97 -21.75 7.69
CA PRO A 69 -13.27 -22.70 6.84
C PRO A 69 -12.65 -22.00 5.64
N TYR A 70 -11.40 -22.32 5.37
CA TYR A 70 -10.67 -21.83 4.21
C TYR A 70 -9.73 -22.94 3.75
N ASP A 71 -10.32 -23.97 3.16
CA ASP A 71 -9.62 -25.18 2.75
C ASP A 71 -9.72 -25.30 1.23
N ASN A 72 -8.66 -24.88 0.55
CA ASN A 72 -8.51 -24.87 -0.90
C ASN A 72 -7.02 -25.00 -1.26
N PRO A 73 -6.67 -25.28 -2.54
CA PRO A 73 -5.27 -25.52 -2.94
C PRO A 73 -4.29 -24.38 -2.65
N ASN A 74 -4.78 -23.15 -2.46
CA ASN A 74 -3.97 -21.97 -2.14
C ASN A 74 -4.03 -21.61 -0.64
N SER A 75 -4.53 -22.51 0.20
CA SER A 75 -4.58 -22.30 1.64
C SER A 75 -3.34 -22.84 2.34
N TRP A 76 -2.91 -22.11 3.38
CA TRP A 76 -1.84 -22.52 4.29
C TRP A 76 -2.41 -22.93 5.66
N GLY A 77 -3.63 -23.46 5.68
CA GLY A 77 -4.34 -23.92 6.87
C GLY A 77 -5.78 -24.35 6.59
N LYS A 78 -6.49 -24.84 7.61
CA LYS A 78 -7.90 -25.26 7.51
C LYS A 78 -8.87 -24.10 7.70
N THR A 79 -8.41 -23.05 8.40
CA THR A 79 -9.20 -21.84 8.67
C THR A 79 -8.52 -20.61 8.08
N TYR A 80 -9.30 -19.55 7.81
CA TYR A 80 -8.74 -18.31 7.29
C TYR A 80 -7.71 -17.69 8.26
N GLY A 81 -7.91 -17.87 9.56
CA GLY A 81 -6.97 -17.45 10.58
C GLY A 81 -5.64 -18.20 10.54
N GLU A 82 -5.65 -19.52 10.28
CA GLU A 82 -4.42 -20.29 10.10
C GLU A 82 -3.65 -19.83 8.86
N HIS A 83 -4.36 -19.70 7.73
CA HIS A 83 -3.80 -19.16 6.49
C HIS A 83 -3.18 -17.77 6.72
N LYS A 84 -3.88 -16.84 7.38
CA LYS A 84 -3.36 -15.51 7.67
C LYS A 84 -2.18 -15.53 8.65
N ARG A 85 -2.17 -16.40 9.66
CA ARG A 85 -1.04 -16.54 10.59
C ARG A 85 0.20 -17.07 9.90
N HIS A 86 0.05 -18.00 8.97
CA HIS A 86 1.17 -18.53 8.18
C HIS A 86 1.84 -17.44 7.34
N LEU A 87 1.04 -16.53 6.76
CA LEU A 87 1.52 -15.46 5.90
C LEU A 87 2.00 -14.21 6.64
N GLU A 88 1.70 -14.06 7.94
CA GLU A 88 2.08 -12.88 8.70
C GLU A 88 3.48 -13.06 9.30
N PHE A 89 4.45 -12.31 8.80
CA PHE A 89 5.80 -12.32 9.34
C PHE A 89 5.86 -11.79 10.78
N SER A 90 6.76 -12.37 11.57
CA SER A 90 7.11 -11.86 12.89
C SER A 90 7.89 -10.54 12.80
N GLU A 91 8.02 -9.84 13.91
CA GLU A 91 8.86 -8.64 13.99
C GLU A 91 10.32 -8.92 13.59
N SER A 92 10.89 -10.04 14.04
CA SER A 92 12.27 -10.40 13.70
C SER A 92 12.44 -10.63 12.20
N GLN A 93 11.46 -11.27 11.56
CA GLN A 93 11.46 -11.48 10.11
C GLN A 93 11.30 -10.15 9.35
N TYR A 94 10.44 -9.24 9.80
CA TYR A 94 10.34 -7.89 9.22
C TYR A 94 11.66 -7.11 9.33
N ARG A 95 12.33 -7.18 10.50
CA ARG A 95 13.65 -6.55 10.69
C ARG A 95 14.71 -7.12 9.76
N GLU A 96 14.73 -8.44 9.60
CA GLU A 96 15.65 -9.10 8.67
C GLU A 96 15.38 -8.70 7.21
N LEU A 97 14.13 -8.70 6.77
CA LEU A 97 13.74 -8.31 5.42
C LEU A 97 14.04 -6.84 5.11
N PHE A 98 13.77 -5.94 6.05
CA PHE A 98 14.01 -4.50 5.85
C PHE A 98 15.51 -4.19 5.87
N LYS A 99 16.29 -4.90 6.70
CA LYS A 99 17.75 -4.85 6.65
C LYS A 99 18.27 -5.33 5.29
N TYR A 100 17.77 -6.47 4.80
CA TYR A 100 18.16 -6.99 3.49
C TYR A 100 17.79 -6.02 2.35
N ALA A 101 16.60 -5.42 2.37
CA ALA A 101 16.20 -4.39 1.40
C ALA A 101 17.15 -3.20 1.39
N HIS A 102 17.59 -2.74 2.56
CA HIS A 102 18.60 -1.70 2.69
C HIS A 102 19.95 -2.13 2.10
N GLU A 103 20.42 -3.35 2.39
CA GLU A 103 21.69 -3.90 1.87
C GLU A 103 21.71 -3.99 0.33
N VAL A 104 20.57 -4.31 -0.30
CA VAL A 104 20.46 -4.33 -1.78
C VAL A 104 20.11 -2.96 -2.38
N GLY A 105 19.91 -1.93 -1.54
CA GLY A 105 19.68 -0.56 -1.96
C GLY A 105 18.29 -0.29 -2.55
N ILE A 106 17.23 -0.82 -1.93
CA ILE A 106 15.83 -0.48 -2.26
C ILE A 106 15.07 -0.05 -1.00
N LEU A 107 14.16 0.93 -1.13
CA LEU A 107 13.28 1.31 -0.02
C LEU A 107 12.30 0.17 0.29
N CYS A 108 11.92 0.04 1.56
CA CYS A 108 10.96 -0.97 1.99
C CYS A 108 9.91 -0.39 2.92
N THR A 109 8.65 -0.80 2.73
CA THR A 109 7.53 -0.43 3.60
C THR A 109 6.49 -1.55 3.68
N ALA A 110 5.36 -1.31 4.35
CA ALA A 110 4.18 -2.14 4.31
C ALA A 110 2.87 -1.33 4.32
N SER A 111 1.78 -1.99 3.94
CA SER A 111 0.43 -1.54 4.28
C SER A 111 0.12 -1.85 5.73
N ALA A 112 -0.32 -0.85 6.50
CA ALA A 112 -0.92 -1.06 7.81
C ALA A 112 -2.41 -1.40 7.62
N MET A 113 -2.83 -2.55 8.14
CA MET A 113 -4.24 -3.00 8.06
C MET A 113 -5.06 -2.66 9.31
N ASP A 114 -4.42 -2.14 10.36
CA ASP A 114 -5.00 -1.78 11.66
C ASP A 114 -4.05 -0.85 12.43
N MET A 115 -4.52 -0.26 13.55
CA MET A 115 -3.74 0.71 14.35
C MET A 115 -2.48 0.10 14.97
N VAL A 116 -2.52 -1.15 15.43
CA VAL A 116 -1.36 -1.83 16.04
C VAL A 116 -0.27 -2.04 14.99
N SER A 117 -0.67 -2.47 13.79
CA SER A 117 0.22 -2.60 12.64
C SER A 117 0.76 -1.26 12.16
N PHE A 118 -0.02 -0.18 12.29
CA PHE A 118 0.46 1.17 11.99
C PHE A 118 1.57 1.61 12.95
N ASP A 119 1.38 1.46 14.26
CA ASP A 119 2.41 1.80 15.25
C ASP A 119 3.66 0.93 15.10
N PHE A 120 3.48 -0.35 14.77
CA PHE A 120 4.59 -1.23 14.41
C PHE A 120 5.45 -0.61 13.30
N LEU A 121 4.82 -0.14 12.21
CA LEU A 121 5.54 0.46 11.09
C LEU A 121 6.16 1.81 11.43
N VAL A 122 5.51 2.64 12.24
CA VAL A 122 6.10 3.88 12.77
C VAL A 122 7.37 3.56 13.58
N ASN A 123 7.31 2.57 14.47
CA ASN A 123 8.45 2.15 15.29
C ASN A 123 9.58 1.51 14.45
N MET A 124 9.23 0.84 13.35
CA MET A 124 10.17 0.34 12.35
C MET A 124 10.80 1.44 11.50
N LYS A 125 10.31 2.69 11.61
CA LYS A 125 10.79 3.86 10.86
C LYS A 125 10.76 3.65 9.34
N VAL A 126 9.69 3.03 8.84
CA VAL A 126 9.48 2.92 7.39
C VAL A 126 9.35 4.32 6.78
N PRO A 127 9.77 4.53 5.52
CA PRO A 127 9.81 5.86 4.92
C PRO A 127 8.41 6.46 4.69
N PHE A 128 7.40 5.63 4.50
CA PHE A 128 5.98 6.03 4.43
C PHE A 128 5.12 4.84 4.82
N ILE A 129 3.85 5.04 5.17
CA ILE A 129 2.90 3.94 5.42
C ILE A 129 1.81 3.92 4.36
N LYS A 130 1.53 2.74 3.81
CA LYS A 130 0.41 2.55 2.89
C LYS A 130 -0.87 2.24 3.68
N ILE A 131 -1.98 2.86 3.27
CA ILE A 131 -3.33 2.44 3.68
C ILE A 131 -4.04 1.86 2.45
N GLY A 132 -4.49 0.61 2.57
CA GLY A 132 -5.18 -0.10 1.49
C GLY A 132 -6.65 0.33 1.36
N SER A 133 -7.25 0.05 0.20
CA SER A 133 -8.66 0.38 -0.08
C SER A 133 -9.65 -0.35 0.84
N GLY A 134 -9.28 -1.48 1.43
CA GLY A 134 -10.08 -2.15 2.45
C GLY A 134 -10.27 -1.34 3.73
N ASP A 135 -9.47 -0.29 3.93
CA ASP A 135 -9.46 0.55 5.13
C ASP A 135 -9.67 2.04 4.82
N SER A 136 -9.90 2.39 3.56
CA SER A 136 -10.07 3.79 3.14
C SER A 136 -11.38 4.43 3.60
N ASN A 137 -12.33 3.64 4.11
CA ASN A 137 -13.54 4.14 4.76
C ASN A 137 -13.50 4.02 6.31
N ASN A 138 -12.38 3.55 6.88
CA ASN A 138 -12.23 3.44 8.33
C ASN A 138 -11.81 4.81 8.92
N LEU A 139 -12.81 5.68 9.16
CA LEU A 139 -12.55 7.07 9.58
C LEU A 139 -11.80 7.18 10.92
N LEU A 140 -11.99 6.23 11.83
CA LEU A 140 -11.24 6.18 13.11
C LEU A 140 -9.77 5.92 12.85
N PHE A 141 -9.46 4.95 11.98
CA PHE A 141 -8.10 4.63 11.59
C PHE A 141 -7.44 5.77 10.81
N LEU A 142 -8.16 6.42 9.90
CA LEU A 142 -7.63 7.56 9.14
C LEU A 142 -7.29 8.76 10.03
N LYS A 143 -8.16 9.11 10.98
CA LYS A 143 -7.87 10.17 11.97
C LYS A 143 -6.64 9.83 12.82
N TYR A 144 -6.53 8.57 13.24
CA TYR A 144 -5.37 8.08 13.96
C TYR A 144 -4.08 8.21 13.13
N ALA A 145 -4.09 7.68 11.90
CA ALA A 145 -2.95 7.74 10.99
C ALA A 145 -2.51 9.19 10.70
N ALA A 146 -3.46 10.09 10.46
CA ALA A 146 -3.19 11.51 10.23
C ALA A 146 -2.49 12.17 11.42
N SER A 147 -2.90 11.86 12.66
CA SER A 147 -2.30 12.43 13.87
C SER A 147 -0.82 12.10 14.06
N LYS A 148 -0.34 11.02 13.41
CA LYS A 148 1.04 10.53 13.53
C LYS A 148 2.01 11.30 12.65
N GLN A 149 1.52 12.12 11.71
CA GLN A 149 2.32 13.01 10.87
C GLN A 149 3.46 12.31 10.10
N VAL A 150 3.25 11.04 9.75
CA VAL A 150 4.15 10.28 8.88
C VAL A 150 3.66 10.36 7.42
N PRO A 151 4.54 10.18 6.42
CA PRO A 151 4.11 10.20 5.03
C PRO A 151 3.14 9.05 4.74
N LEU A 152 2.03 9.33 4.05
CA LEU A 152 0.99 8.34 3.75
C LEU A 152 0.78 8.16 2.24
N ILE A 153 0.50 6.92 1.82
CA ILE A 153 -0.01 6.63 0.48
C ILE A 153 -1.30 5.83 0.61
N ILE A 154 -2.43 6.38 0.15
CA ILE A 154 -3.77 5.84 0.46
C ILE A 154 -4.49 5.47 -0.83
N SER A 155 -4.97 4.23 -0.95
CA SER A 155 -5.71 3.78 -2.16
C SER A 155 -7.20 3.97 -1.97
N THR A 156 -7.91 4.37 -3.01
CA THR A 156 -9.32 4.80 -2.93
C THR A 156 -10.30 3.88 -3.67
N GLY A 157 -9.97 2.60 -3.86
CA GLY A 157 -10.91 1.61 -4.36
C GLY A 157 -12.08 1.36 -3.38
N MET A 158 -13.21 0.91 -3.90
CA MET A 158 -14.44 0.59 -3.16
C MET A 158 -15.11 1.78 -2.45
N VAL A 159 -14.66 3.01 -2.71
CA VAL A 159 -15.26 4.23 -2.14
C VAL A 159 -15.64 5.22 -3.25
N ASP A 160 -16.68 6.01 -3.02
CA ASP A 160 -17.10 7.05 -3.95
C ASP A 160 -16.30 8.36 -3.77
N LYS A 161 -16.52 9.32 -4.68
CA LYS A 161 -15.83 10.62 -4.66
C LYS A 161 -16.07 11.40 -3.34
N SER A 162 -17.23 11.27 -2.71
CA SER A 162 -17.53 11.95 -1.44
C SER A 162 -16.73 11.37 -0.27
N ALA A 163 -16.56 10.05 -0.25
CA ALA A 163 -15.70 9.37 0.70
C ALA A 163 -14.23 9.73 0.46
N VAL A 164 -13.78 9.83 -0.79
CA VAL A 164 -12.41 10.29 -1.09
C VAL A 164 -12.16 11.72 -0.62
N LYS A 165 -13.14 12.61 -0.81
CA LYS A 165 -13.07 13.96 -0.25
C LYS A 165 -12.97 13.94 1.28
N THR A 166 -13.73 13.07 1.94
CA THR A 166 -13.65 12.88 3.40
C THR A 166 -12.26 12.39 3.84
N ILE A 167 -11.65 11.45 3.11
CA ILE A 167 -10.26 11.02 3.37
C ILE A 167 -9.32 12.22 3.27
N TYR A 168 -9.38 12.96 2.16
CA TYR A 168 -8.57 14.15 1.94
C TYR A 168 -8.72 15.16 3.08
N ASP A 169 -9.95 15.49 3.49
CA ASP A 169 -10.22 16.48 4.53
C ASP A 169 -9.68 16.01 5.90
N ILE A 170 -9.80 14.71 6.23
CA ILE A 170 -9.26 14.16 7.48
C ILE A 170 -7.74 14.27 7.54
N ILE A 171 -7.04 13.85 6.47
CA ILE A 171 -5.57 13.85 6.49
C ILE A 171 -5.03 15.28 6.37
N SER A 172 -5.56 16.08 5.44
CA SER A 172 -5.08 17.45 5.17
C SER A 172 -5.31 18.42 6.32
N ALA A 173 -6.27 18.15 7.21
CA ALA A 173 -6.44 18.88 8.47
C ALA A 173 -5.26 18.72 9.44
N GLN A 174 -4.44 17.67 9.28
CA GLN A 174 -3.24 17.43 10.08
C GLN A 174 -1.97 17.76 9.31
N HIS A 175 -1.85 17.30 8.05
CA HIS A 175 -0.70 17.57 7.18
C HIS A 175 -1.00 17.25 5.70
N LYS A 176 -0.21 17.81 4.79
CA LYS A 176 -0.29 17.53 3.34
C LYS A 176 0.73 16.51 2.82
N ASN A 177 1.45 15.84 3.71
CA ASN A 177 2.43 14.82 3.34
C ASN A 177 1.77 13.46 3.02
N PHE A 178 0.85 13.42 2.04
CA PHE A 178 0.19 12.20 1.60
C PHE A 178 -0.19 12.18 0.11
N CYS A 179 -0.31 10.98 -0.46
CA CYS A 179 -0.80 10.74 -1.82
C CYS A 179 -2.12 9.96 -1.80
N LEU A 180 -3.00 10.25 -2.77
CA LEU A 180 -4.17 9.41 -3.07
C LEU A 180 -3.93 8.61 -4.34
N LEU A 181 -4.24 7.32 -4.31
CA LEU A 181 -4.13 6.43 -5.47
C LEU A 181 -5.52 6.01 -5.94
N HIS A 182 -5.83 6.31 -7.20
CA HIS A 182 -6.94 5.66 -7.89
C HIS A 182 -6.72 4.14 -7.91
N CYS A 183 -7.75 3.35 -7.65
CA CYS A 183 -7.65 1.91 -7.50
C CYS A 183 -9.01 1.27 -7.78
N ILE A 184 -9.01 0.13 -8.45
CA ILE A 184 -10.18 -0.74 -8.59
C ILE A 184 -9.86 -2.05 -7.86
N SER A 185 -10.61 -2.36 -6.81
CA SER A 185 -10.36 -3.53 -5.95
C SER A 185 -10.97 -4.81 -6.53
N ALA A 186 -10.51 -5.24 -7.71
CA ALA A 186 -10.82 -6.55 -8.29
C ALA A 186 -9.51 -7.26 -8.69
N TYR A 187 -9.47 -8.59 -8.67
CA TYR A 187 -8.23 -9.35 -8.82
C TYR A 187 -8.45 -10.53 -9.79
N PRO A 188 -8.17 -10.38 -11.10
CA PRO A 188 -7.72 -9.16 -11.77
C PRO A 188 -8.86 -8.18 -12.13
N VAL A 189 -8.52 -6.93 -12.41
CA VAL A 189 -9.44 -5.93 -12.98
C VAL A 189 -9.45 -6.04 -14.51
N PRO A 190 -10.63 -6.14 -15.17
CA PRO A 190 -10.74 -5.99 -16.62
C PRO A 190 -10.27 -4.61 -17.10
N TYR A 191 -9.66 -4.51 -18.28
CA TYR A 191 -9.09 -3.23 -18.75
C TYR A 191 -10.14 -2.13 -18.88
N GLU A 192 -11.34 -2.48 -19.34
CA GLU A 192 -12.50 -1.61 -19.46
C GLU A 192 -12.95 -1.01 -18.12
N ASP A 193 -12.68 -1.69 -17.00
CA ASP A 193 -13.08 -1.26 -15.66
C ASP A 193 -12.01 -0.39 -14.96
N CYS A 194 -10.79 -0.30 -15.51
CA CYS A 194 -9.68 0.41 -14.87
C CYS A 194 -9.93 1.91 -14.68
N ASN A 195 -10.74 2.52 -15.56
CA ASN A 195 -11.22 3.91 -15.47
C ASN A 195 -10.15 4.96 -15.09
N LEU A 196 -9.07 5.06 -15.88
CA LEU A 196 -7.94 5.96 -15.59
C LEU A 196 -8.30 7.47 -15.61
N THR A 197 -9.46 7.85 -16.14
CA THR A 197 -9.93 9.25 -16.14
C THR A 197 -10.07 9.83 -14.72
N VAL A 198 -10.28 8.97 -13.71
CA VAL A 198 -10.34 9.35 -12.29
C VAL A 198 -9.04 10.01 -11.81
N ILE A 199 -7.89 9.67 -12.39
CA ILE A 199 -6.60 10.30 -12.04
C ILE A 199 -6.66 11.80 -12.32
N GLN A 200 -7.18 12.19 -13.49
CA GLN A 200 -7.31 13.59 -13.86
C GLN A 200 -8.36 14.32 -13.01
N ASP A 201 -9.48 13.66 -12.71
CA ASP A 201 -10.49 14.20 -11.79
C ASP A 201 -9.91 14.48 -10.41
N TYR A 202 -9.12 13.56 -9.86
CA TYR A 202 -8.45 13.75 -8.58
C TYR A 202 -7.41 14.88 -8.64
N MET A 203 -6.62 14.98 -9.71
CA MET A 203 -5.64 16.06 -9.89
C MET A 203 -6.30 17.45 -9.95
N ASN A 204 -7.50 17.54 -10.52
CA ASN A 204 -8.28 18.78 -10.57
C ASN A 204 -8.98 19.10 -9.22
N THR A 205 -9.20 18.09 -8.38
CA THR A 205 -9.98 18.22 -7.13
C THR A 205 -9.10 18.42 -5.90
N PHE A 206 -7.93 17.79 -5.86
CA PHE A 206 -7.09 17.73 -4.66
C PHE A 206 -5.70 18.32 -4.92
N ASP A 207 -5.20 19.14 -4.00
CA ASP A 207 -3.89 19.77 -4.10
C ASP A 207 -2.78 18.92 -3.44
N ILE A 208 -2.69 17.66 -3.86
CA ILE A 208 -1.70 16.67 -3.42
C ILE A 208 -1.29 15.79 -4.60
N PRO A 209 -0.18 15.05 -4.52
CA PRO A 209 0.17 14.09 -5.56
C PRO A 209 -0.88 12.98 -5.68
N ILE A 210 -1.27 12.68 -6.92
CA ILE A 210 -2.20 11.61 -7.27
C ILE A 210 -1.42 10.49 -7.93
N GLY A 211 -1.80 9.25 -7.65
CA GLY A 211 -1.20 8.07 -8.27
C GLY A 211 -2.23 7.01 -8.65
N TYR A 212 -1.73 5.81 -8.90
CA TYR A 212 -2.51 4.65 -9.33
C TYR A 212 -2.07 3.41 -8.56
N SER A 213 -3.02 2.53 -8.24
CA SER A 213 -2.77 1.20 -7.70
C SER A 213 -3.45 0.19 -8.61
N GLY A 214 -2.66 -0.54 -9.38
CA GLY A 214 -3.13 -1.47 -10.40
C GLY A 214 -3.42 -2.86 -9.83
N GLN A 215 -4.39 -3.54 -10.43
CA GLN A 215 -4.72 -4.96 -10.18
C GLN A 215 -5.10 -5.69 -11.48
N GLU A 216 -4.85 -5.05 -12.62
CA GLU A 216 -4.96 -5.59 -13.96
C GLU A 216 -3.78 -6.51 -14.30
N ILE A 217 -3.92 -7.26 -15.39
CA ILE A 217 -2.84 -8.09 -15.92
C ILE A 217 -1.90 -7.22 -16.77
N GLY A 218 -0.58 -7.41 -16.61
CA GLY A 218 0.43 -6.72 -17.41
C GLY A 218 0.72 -5.29 -16.91
N THR A 219 1.38 -4.50 -17.76
CA THR A 219 1.92 -3.17 -17.37
C THR A 219 1.34 -2.00 -18.16
N ALA A 220 0.51 -2.27 -19.17
CA ALA A 220 0.03 -1.24 -20.10
C ALA A 220 -0.79 -0.14 -19.40
N VAL A 221 -1.66 -0.52 -18.47
CA VAL A 221 -2.52 0.41 -17.72
C VAL A 221 -1.70 1.21 -16.71
N ALA A 222 -0.78 0.57 -15.98
CA ALA A 222 0.17 1.27 -15.12
C ALA A 222 0.99 2.33 -15.91
N LEU A 223 1.51 1.99 -17.10
CA LEU A 223 2.21 2.94 -17.97
C LEU A 223 1.30 4.09 -18.44
N ALA A 224 0.07 3.78 -18.85
CA ALA A 224 -0.93 4.79 -19.23
C ALA A 224 -1.27 5.73 -18.05
N SER A 225 -1.34 5.20 -16.83
CA SER A 225 -1.57 6.01 -15.63
C SER A 225 -0.47 7.05 -15.41
N VAL A 226 0.79 6.68 -15.66
CA VAL A 226 1.95 7.59 -15.58
C VAL A 226 1.86 8.68 -16.65
N ALA A 227 1.51 8.31 -17.88
CA ALA A 227 1.32 9.26 -18.97
C ALA A 227 0.18 10.26 -18.67
N LEU A 228 -0.85 9.84 -17.92
CA LEU A 228 -1.96 10.69 -17.46
C LEU A 228 -1.62 11.55 -16.23
N GLY A 229 -0.42 11.41 -15.67
CA GLY A 229 0.06 12.27 -14.59
C GLY A 229 0.18 11.59 -13.22
N ALA A 230 -0.05 10.27 -13.11
CA ALA A 230 0.19 9.55 -11.86
C ALA A 230 1.64 9.72 -11.39
N LYS A 231 1.81 10.05 -10.10
CA LYS A 231 3.10 10.34 -9.45
C LYS A 231 3.59 9.20 -8.57
N ALA A 232 2.72 8.26 -8.23
CA ALA A 232 3.09 6.99 -7.64
C ALA A 232 2.28 5.88 -8.32
N SER A 233 2.92 4.74 -8.57
CA SER A 233 2.27 3.54 -9.11
C SER A 233 2.61 2.35 -8.22
N CYS A 234 1.58 1.63 -7.78
CA CYS A 234 1.69 0.45 -6.94
C CYS A 234 1.00 -0.76 -7.57
#